data_AF-Q6BES8-F1
#
_entry.id   AF-Q6BES8-F1
#
_cell.length_a   1.000
_cell.length_b   1.000
_cell.length_c   1.000
_cell.angle_alpha   90.00
_cell.angle_beta   90.00
_cell.angle_gamma   90.00
#
_symmetry.space_group_name_H-M   'P 1'
#
loop_
_entity.id
_entity.type
_entity.pdbx_description
1 polymer ?
#
loop_
_entity_poly.entity_id
_entity_poly.type
_entity_poly.pdbx_seq_one_letter_code
_entity_poly.pdbx_strand_id
1 'polypeptide(L)' 'MSLPWYHLERPARMTLLRAYYTVCALTYPTYVAINYKSYIPDRAQVLGGKSLRDEILHPAIVKN' A
#
# COMPACT_ATOMS: atom_id res chain seq x y z
N MET A 1 -14.09 -6.99 -32.69
CA MET A 1 -13.22 -5.81 -32.61
C MET A 1 -13.77 -4.90 -31.53
N SER A 2 -13.04 -4.65 -30.45
CA SER A 2 -13.45 -3.65 -29.45
C SER A 2 -13.31 -2.25 -30.06
N LEU A 3 -14.33 -1.40 -29.93
CA LEU A 3 -14.23 0.00 -30.34
C LEU A 3 -13.09 0.66 -29.55
N PRO A 4 -12.12 1.33 -30.20
CA PRO A 4 -11.09 2.07 -29.47
C PRO A 4 -11.73 3.13 -28.58
N TRP A 5 -11.20 3.31 -27.36
CA TRP A 5 -11.79 4.21 -26.36
C TRP A 5 -11.92 5.68 -26.83
N TYR A 6 -11.09 6.11 -27.77
CA TYR A 6 -11.15 7.44 -28.36
C TYR A 6 -12.30 7.65 -29.35
N HIS A 7 -13.10 6.61 -29.65
CA HIS A 7 -14.37 6.74 -30.37
C HIS A 7 -15.58 6.89 -29.44
N LEU A 8 -15.42 6.66 -28.13
CA LEU A 8 -16.50 6.87 -27.17
C LEU A 8 -16.89 8.36 -27.16
N GLU A 9 -18.16 8.65 -26.91
CA GLU A 9 -18.60 10.01 -26.64
C GLU A 9 -17.91 10.56 -25.37
N ARG A 10 -17.73 11.89 -25.31
CA ARG A 10 -17.07 12.57 -24.17
C ARG A 10 -17.54 12.09 -22.79
N PRO A 11 -18.86 11.94 -22.49
CA PRO A 11 -19.31 11.45 -21.18
C PRO A 11 -18.80 10.04 -20.87
N ALA A 12 -18.85 9.12 -21.84
CA ALA A 12 -18.40 7.74 -21.62
C ALA A 12 -16.89 7.65 -21.39
N ARG A 13 -16.07 8.46 -22.08
CA ARG A 13 -14.62 8.54 -21.79
C ARG A 13 -14.34 9.00 -20.37
N MET A 14 -15.08 10.01 -19.89
CA MET A 14 -14.90 10.53 -18.54
C MET A 14 -15.27 9.50 -17.47
N THR A 15 -16.36 8.75 -17.69
CA THR A 15 -16.76 7.65 -16.80
C THR A 15 -15.73 6.52 -16.80
N LEU A 16 -15.22 6.13 -17.98
CA LEU A 16 -14.16 5.11 -18.09
C LEU A 16 -12.89 5.53 -17.34
N LEU A 17 -12.46 6.79 -17.52
CA LEU A 17 -11.29 7.33 -16.83
C LEU A 17 -11.49 7.35 -15.31
N ARG A 18 -12.66 7.81 -14.85
CA ARG A 18 -12.99 7.79 -13.42
C ARG A 18 -12.98 6.36 -12.87
N ALA A 19 -13.61 5.42 -13.57
CA ALA A 19 -13.63 4.01 -13.19
C ALA A 19 -12.20 3.45 -13.09
N TYR A 20 -11.35 3.71 -14.09
CA TYR A 20 -9.95 3.32 -14.10
C TYR A 20 -9.21 3.84 -12.86
N TYR A 21 -9.29 5.14 -12.58
CA TYR A 21 -8.64 5.73 -11.41
C TYR A 21 -9.22 5.24 -10.08
N THR A 22 -10.53 5.00 -10.00
CA THR A 22 -11.13 4.43 -8.78
C THR A 22 -10.65 3.01 -8.52
N VAL A 23 -10.52 2.18 -9.57
CA VAL A 23 -9.95 0.84 -9.44
C VAL A 23 -8.49 0.96 -8.99
N CYS A 24 -7.67 1.77 -9.65
CA CYS A 24 -6.28 1.97 -9.24
C CYS A 24 -6.13 2.46 -7.78
N ALA A 25 -6.99 3.40 -7.36
CA ALA A 25 -6.98 3.93 -6.00
C ALA A 25 -7.40 2.89 -4.95
N LEU A 26 -8.30 1.97 -5.31
CA LEU A 26 -8.82 0.96 -4.38
C LEU A 26 -8.02 -0.34 -4.39
N THR A 27 -7.38 -0.71 -5.49
CA THR A 27 -6.63 -1.98 -5.60
C THR A 27 -5.60 -2.13 -4.48
N TYR A 28 -4.82 -1.09 -4.19
CA TYR A 28 -3.78 -1.17 -3.18
C TYR A 28 -4.34 -1.23 -1.74
N PRO A 29 -5.22 -0.31 -1.29
CA PRO A 29 -5.89 -0.44 0.00
C PRO A 29 -6.64 -1.75 0.18
N THR A 30 -7.33 -2.24 -0.86
CA THR A 30 -8.02 -3.53 -0.81
C THR A 30 -7.05 -4.68 -0.63
N TYR A 31 -5.92 -4.69 -1.34
CA TYR A 31 -4.87 -5.68 -1.14
C TYR A 31 -4.30 -5.66 0.28
N VAL A 32 -4.03 -4.47 0.82
CA VAL A 32 -3.56 -4.29 2.20
C VAL A 32 -4.62 -4.72 3.21
N ALA A 33 -5.90 -4.42 2.97
CA ALA A 33 -7.00 -4.81 3.83
C ALA A 33 -7.19 -6.33 3.87
N ILE A 34 -7.07 -7.02 2.73
CA ILE A 34 -7.11 -8.48 2.68
C ILE A 34 -5.94 -9.09 3.47
N ASN A 35 -4.75 -8.52 3.31
CA ASN A 35 -3.52 -9.00 3.95
C ASN A 35 -3.20 -8.30 5.28
N TYR A 36 -4.19 -7.67 5.94
CA TYR A 36 -3.94 -6.80 7.09
C TYR A 36 -3.18 -7.51 8.21
N LYS A 37 -3.39 -8.83 8.39
CA LYS A 37 -2.71 -9.64 9.41
C LYS A 37 -1.19 -9.66 9.24
N SER A 38 -0.69 -9.61 8.01
CA SER A 38 0.75 -9.54 7.71
C SER A 38 1.35 -8.17 8.02
N TYR A 39 0.52 -7.12 8.10
CA TYR A 39 0.92 -5.75 8.41
C TYR A 39 0.71 -5.38 9.88
N ILE A 40 -0.06 -6.16 10.64
CA ILE A 40 -0.04 -6.05 12.10
C ILE A 40 1.36 -6.48 12.52
N PRO A 41 2.18 -5.58 13.06
CA PRO A 41 3.48 -6.00 13.56
C PRO A 41 3.21 -6.98 14.69
N ASP A 42 3.68 -8.21 14.53
CA ASP A 42 3.64 -9.18 15.62
C ASP A 42 4.33 -8.54 16.83
N ARG A 43 3.81 -8.77 18.05
CA ARG A 43 4.40 -8.17 19.27
C ARG A 43 5.90 -8.46 19.36
N ALA A 44 6.37 -9.61 18.84
CA ALA A 44 7.79 -9.94 18.78
C ALA A 44 8.58 -9.01 17.84
N GLN A 45 8.03 -8.62 16.69
CA GLN A 45 8.68 -7.64 15.79
C GLN A 45 8.67 -6.22 16.36
N VAL A 46 7.64 -5.82 17.13
CA VAL A 46 7.65 -4.51 17.82
C VAL A 46 8.73 -4.47 18.89
N LEU A 47 8.92 -5.57 19.64
CA LEU A 47 9.97 -5.68 20.66
C LEU A 47 11.37 -5.76 20.03
N GLY A 48 11.56 -6.61 19.01
CA GLY A 48 12.82 -6.71 18.27
C GLY A 48 13.16 -5.45 17.50
N GLY A 49 12.17 -4.80 16.89
CA GLY A 49 12.33 -3.54 16.17
C GLY A 49 12.57 -2.34 17.09
N LYS A 50 12.07 -2.34 18.33
CA LYS A 50 12.49 -1.39 19.36
C LYS A 50 13.95 -1.59 19.72
N SER A 51 14.37 -2.84 19.98
CA SER A 51 15.78 -3.16 20.22
C SER A 51 16.69 -2.69 19.08
N LEU A 52 16.29 -2.95 17.83
CA LEU A 52 17.04 -2.55 16.64
C LEU A 52 17.05 -1.03 16.44
N ARG A 53 15.93 -0.35 16.72
CA ARG A 53 15.89 1.12 16.73
C ARG A 53 16.79 1.69 17.80
N ASP A 54 16.76 1.14 19.02
CA ASP A 54 17.58 1.61 20.13
C ASP A 54 19.07 1.34 19.87
N GLU A 55 19.42 0.22 19.23
CA GLU A 55 20.79 -0.11 18.80
C GLU A 55 21.30 0.82 17.68
N ILE A 56 20.46 1.16 16.69
CA ILE A 56 20.82 2.12 15.62
C ILE A 56 20.94 3.55 16.17
N LEU A 57 20.03 3.96 17.05
CA LEU A 57 19.99 5.33 17.58
C LEU A 57 21.07 5.55 18.66
N HIS A 58 21.42 4.50 19.42
CA HIS A 58 22.39 4.56 20.52
C HIS A 58 23.41 3.40 20.47
N PRO A 59 24.27 3.34 19.43
CA PRO A 59 25.24 2.25 19.28
C PRO A 59 26.26 2.18 20.43
N ALA A 60 26.44 3.27 21.19
CA ALA A 60 27.40 3.35 22.29
C ALA A 60 26.92 2.67 23.60
N ILE A 61 25.63 2.33 23.75
CA ILE A 61 25.07 1.79 25.00
C ILE A 61 25.14 0.25 25.04
N VAL A 62 25.20 -0.43 23.89
CA VAL A 62 25.12 -1.90 23.79
C VAL A 62 26.51 -2.58 23.79
N LYS A 63 27.61 -1.84 23.66
CA LYS A 63 28.96 -2.37 23.88
C LYS A 63 29.31 -2.40 25.37
N ASN A 64 28.75 -3.36 26.10
CA ASN A 64 29.33 -3.90 27.33
C ASN A 64 29.26 -5.43 27.29
#